data_AF-A0A1G2MLU0-F1
#
_entry.id   AF-A0A1G2MLU0-F1
#
_cell.length_a   1.000
_cell.length_b   1.000
_cell.length_c   1.000
_cell.angle_alpha   90.00
_cell.angle_beta   90.00
_cell.angle_gamma   90.00
#
_symmetry.space_group_name_H-M   'P 1'
#
loop_
_entity.id
_entity.type
_entity.pdbx_description
1 polymer ?
#
loop_
_entity_poly.entity_id
_entity_poly.type
_entity_poly.pdbx_seq_one_letter_code
_entity_poly.pdbx_strand_id
1 'polypeptide(L)'
;MNNNKENVVEIPDFDHVDINHWSVGCTLPVIFAHFIYLCGRMTWLATEGKRLLDSSAAWTYSEFKAILENVWQIYTAAPQTKTITSLYQFVLRKAIASLFLLVSKNIIDGEQADEYFLSIQYQLRAGAACGVNSHSCRAEDSVEMIDSMTAIAQVCKSERMLELLSSCRHPGRDNELPRKLYVANFKNW
;
A
#
# COMPACT_ATOMS: atom_id res chain seq x y z
N MET A 1 33.10 -4.32 -44.17
CA MET A 1 33.20 -4.18 -42.71
C MET A 1 31.78 -4.02 -42.18
N ASN A 2 31.22 -5.09 -41.60
CA ASN A 2 29.87 -5.07 -41.03
C ASN A 2 29.90 -4.36 -39.68
N ASN A 3 29.23 -3.22 -39.60
CA ASN A 3 28.91 -2.56 -38.34
C ASN A 3 27.86 -3.38 -37.60
N ASN A 4 28.28 -4.38 -36.82
CA ASN A 4 27.47 -4.86 -35.70
C ASN A 4 27.44 -3.73 -34.67
N LYS A 5 26.51 -2.78 -34.84
CA LYS A 5 25.97 -2.07 -33.69
C LYS A 5 25.29 -3.15 -32.88
N GLU A 6 25.95 -3.64 -31.83
CA GLU A 6 25.25 -4.32 -30.75
C GLU A 6 24.06 -3.43 -30.39
N ASN A 7 22.85 -3.92 -30.66
CA ASN A 7 21.65 -3.27 -30.18
C ASN A 7 21.72 -3.40 -28.65
N VAL A 8 22.33 -2.40 -28.01
CA VAL A 8 22.35 -2.27 -26.55
C VAL A 8 20.89 -2.15 -26.14
N VAL A 9 20.35 -3.22 -25.59
CA VAL A 9 18.98 -3.23 -25.04
C VAL A 9 19.05 -2.44 -23.73
N GLU A 10 18.46 -1.25 -23.72
CA GLU A 10 18.31 -0.46 -22.51
C GLU A 10 17.40 -1.21 -21.52
N ILE A 11 17.92 -1.48 -20.32
CA ILE A 11 17.18 -2.17 -19.27
C ILE A 11 16.33 -1.12 -18.54
N PRO A 12 15.00 -1.29 -18.47
CA PRO A 12 14.14 -0.36 -17.76
C PRO A 12 14.47 -0.28 -16.27
N ASP A 13 14.31 0.90 -15.70
CA ASP A 13 14.23 1.06 -14.25
C ASP A 13 12.85 0.55 -13.77
N PHE A 14 12.83 -0.67 -13.25
CA PHE A 14 11.60 -1.32 -12.80
C PHE A 14 10.96 -0.66 -11.58
N ASP A 15 11.63 0.29 -10.90
CA ASP A 15 11.04 1.04 -9.78
C ASP A 15 10.12 2.18 -10.23
N HIS A 16 10.27 2.64 -11.47
CA HIS A 16 9.62 3.84 -11.99
C HIS A 16 8.75 3.60 -13.22
N VAL A 17 8.58 2.34 -13.62
CA VAL A 17 7.94 1.95 -14.87
C VAL A 17 6.77 1.01 -14.62
N ASP A 18 5.64 1.25 -15.29
CA ASP A 18 4.51 0.32 -15.31
C ASP A 18 4.90 -0.92 -16.14
N ILE A 19 5.17 -2.03 -15.44
CA ILE A 19 5.59 -3.30 -16.05
C ILE A 19 4.53 -3.84 -17.02
N ASN A 20 3.24 -3.54 -16.80
CA ASN A 20 2.18 -3.97 -17.71
C ASN A 20 2.31 -3.31 -19.10
N HIS A 21 2.83 -2.08 -19.14
CA HIS A 21 3.10 -1.34 -20.38
C HIS A 21 4.20 -1.97 -21.23
N TRP A 22 5.16 -2.69 -20.61
CA TRP A 22 6.29 -3.33 -21.29
C TRP A 22 6.07 -4.79 -21.67
N SER A 23 4.88 -5.34 -21.39
CA SER A 23 4.53 -6.71 -21.77
C SER A 23 4.50 -6.93 -23.29
N VAL A 24 4.35 -5.87 -24.09
CA VAL A 24 4.35 -5.92 -25.56
C VAL A 24 5.78 -5.65 -26.07
N GLY A 25 6.46 -6.69 -26.57
CA GLY A 25 7.80 -6.56 -27.17
C GLY A 25 8.98 -6.85 -26.23
N CYS A 26 8.73 -7.50 -25.10
CA CYS A 26 9.75 -7.86 -24.12
C CYS A 26 10.83 -8.78 -24.73
N THR A 27 12.10 -8.39 -24.63
CA THR A 27 13.25 -9.20 -25.08
C THR A 27 13.73 -10.12 -23.96
N LEU A 28 14.43 -11.22 -24.31
CA LEU A 28 14.98 -12.14 -23.30
C LEU A 28 15.84 -11.44 -22.22
N PRO A 29 16.73 -10.49 -22.55
CA PRO A 29 17.47 -9.72 -21.54
C PRO A 29 16.58 -8.98 -20.54
N VAL A 30 15.50 -8.34 -21.01
CA VAL A 30 14.56 -7.60 -20.16
C VAL A 30 13.78 -8.55 -19.25
N ILE A 31 13.36 -9.72 -19.77
CA ILE A 31 12.68 -10.75 -18.97
C ILE A 31 13.58 -11.23 -17.82
N PHE A 32 14.85 -11.55 -18.08
CA PHE A 32 15.76 -11.99 -17.04
C PHE A 32 16.10 -10.88 -16.03
N ALA A 33 16.28 -9.64 -16.50
CA ALA A 33 16.47 -8.50 -15.61
C ALA A 33 15.26 -8.30 -14.67
N HIS A 34 14.05 -8.47 -15.19
CA HIS A 34 12.83 -8.41 -14.39
C HIS A 34 12.75 -9.55 -13.35
N PHE A 35 13.15 -10.77 -13.69
CA PHE A 35 13.22 -11.86 -12.71
C PHE A 35 14.26 -11.61 -11.63
N ILE A 36 15.45 -11.09 -11.97
CA ILE A 36 16.47 -10.70 -10.98
C ILE A 36 15.92 -9.63 -10.05
N TYR A 37 15.23 -8.63 -10.60
CA TYR A 37 14.57 -7.56 -9.84
C TYR A 37 13.56 -8.12 -8.82
N LEU A 38 12.63 -8.97 -9.25
CA LEU A 38 11.65 -9.60 -8.35
C LEU A 38 12.31 -10.49 -7.29
N CYS A 39 13.33 -11.27 -7.67
CA CYS A 39 14.11 -12.08 -6.73
C CYS A 39 14.80 -11.21 -5.66
N GLY A 40 15.33 -10.05 -6.04
CA GLY A 40 15.91 -9.08 -5.11
C GLY A 40 14.90 -8.61 -4.07
N ARG A 41 13.70 -8.20 -4.50
CA ARG A 41 12.62 -7.78 -3.61
C ARG A 41 12.13 -8.90 -2.69
N MET A 42 11.97 -10.12 -3.21
CA MET A 42 11.60 -11.28 -2.39
C MET A 42 12.68 -11.61 -1.34
N THR A 43 13.96 -11.50 -1.70
CA THR A 43 15.08 -11.71 -0.77
C THR A 43 15.10 -10.64 0.32
N TRP A 44 14.86 -9.38 -0.05
CA TRP A 44 14.72 -8.29 0.91
C TRP A 44 13.54 -8.53 1.86
N LEU A 45 12.38 -8.97 1.36
CA LEU A 45 11.24 -9.30 2.22
C LEU A 45 11.53 -10.47 3.17
N ALA A 46 12.22 -11.50 2.69
CA ALA A 46 12.60 -12.65 3.51
C ALA A 46 13.60 -12.30 4.62
N THR A 47 14.29 -11.17 4.50
CA THR A 47 15.30 -10.70 5.47
C THR A 47 14.79 -9.49 6.23
N GLU A 48 14.95 -8.30 5.66
CA GLU A 48 14.62 -7.03 6.29
C GLU A 48 13.11 -6.83 6.47
N GLY A 49 12.31 -7.23 5.47
CA GLY A 49 10.85 -7.21 5.60
C GLY A 49 10.39 -8.07 6.78
N LYS A 50 10.88 -9.31 6.90
CA LYS A 50 10.59 -10.19 8.03
C LYS A 50 11.01 -9.57 9.36
N ARG A 51 12.21 -8.99 9.46
CA ARG A 51 12.69 -8.30 10.66
C ARG A 51 11.74 -7.17 11.07
N LEU A 52 11.33 -6.34 10.10
CA LEU A 52 10.39 -5.25 10.33
C LEU A 52 9.03 -5.78 10.76
N LEU A 53 8.52 -6.86 10.15
CA LEU A 53 7.22 -7.47 10.45
C LEU A 53 7.17 -8.15 11.82
N ASP A 54 8.26 -8.77 12.25
CA ASP A 54 8.37 -9.42 13.56
C ASP A 54 8.58 -8.42 14.72
N SER A 55 9.08 -7.21 14.42
CA SER A 55 9.31 -6.18 15.43
C SER A 55 8.02 -5.74 16.14
N SER A 56 8.05 -5.56 17.46
CA SER A 56 6.94 -4.96 18.21
C SER A 56 6.94 -3.42 18.19
N ALA A 57 8.02 -2.80 17.68
CA ALA A 57 8.11 -1.36 17.56
C ALA A 57 7.19 -0.81 16.46
N ALA A 58 6.72 0.42 16.66
CA ALA A 58 6.03 1.15 15.59
C ALA A 58 7.02 1.47 14.47
N TRP A 59 6.57 1.29 13.24
CA TRP A 59 7.32 1.66 12.05
C TRP A 59 7.31 3.17 11.83
N THR A 60 8.50 3.71 11.61
CA THR A 60 8.67 5.04 11.01
C THR A 60 8.06 5.08 9.60
N TYR A 61 7.79 6.29 9.09
CA TYR A 61 7.23 6.44 7.75
C TYR A 61 8.17 5.86 6.67
N SER A 62 9.48 5.98 6.82
CA SER A 62 10.45 5.39 5.89
C SER A 62 10.44 3.87 5.89
N GLU A 63 10.29 3.23 7.07
CA GLU A 63 10.21 1.77 7.17
C GLU A 63 8.92 1.26 6.52
N PHE A 64 7.80 1.94 6.77
CA PHE A 64 6.53 1.63 6.12
C PHE A 64 6.61 1.79 4.60
N LYS A 65 7.15 2.91 4.11
CA LYS A 65 7.30 3.16 2.68
C LYS A 65 8.13 2.06 2.02
N ALA A 66 9.27 1.71 2.61
CA ALA A 66 10.15 0.67 2.09
C ALA A 66 9.45 -0.70 2.02
N ILE A 67 8.76 -1.13 3.08
CA ILE A 67 8.08 -2.44 3.08
C ILE A 67 6.88 -2.44 2.13
N LEU A 68 6.11 -1.36 2.11
CA LEU A 68 4.94 -1.22 1.26
C LEU A 68 5.32 -1.23 -0.22
N GLU A 69 6.34 -0.47 -0.62
CA GLU A 69 6.85 -0.46 -2.00
C GLU A 69 7.29 -1.86 -2.45
N ASN A 70 8.01 -2.59 -1.58
CA ASN A 70 8.43 -3.96 -1.88
C ASN A 70 7.26 -4.92 -2.05
N VAL A 71 6.30 -4.91 -1.12
CA VAL A 71 5.14 -5.80 -1.20
C VAL A 71 4.21 -5.40 -2.35
N TRP A 72 4.01 -4.11 -2.60
CA TRP A 72 3.19 -3.62 -3.70
C TRP A 72 3.75 -4.03 -5.06
N GLN A 73 5.05 -3.85 -5.30
CA GLN A 73 5.67 -4.25 -6.56
C GLN A 73 5.56 -5.76 -6.80
N ILE A 74 5.71 -6.58 -5.75
CA ILE A 74 5.47 -8.02 -5.84
C ILE A 74 3.99 -8.32 -6.10
N TYR A 75 3.08 -7.61 -5.43
CA TYR A 75 1.64 -7.75 -5.60
C TYR A 75 1.17 -7.43 -7.02
N THR A 76 1.77 -6.43 -7.67
CA THR A 76 1.42 -6.04 -9.04
C THR A 76 2.11 -6.87 -10.12
N ALA A 77 3.31 -7.39 -9.85
CA ALA A 77 4.12 -8.13 -10.82
C ALA A 77 3.90 -9.66 -10.79
N ALA A 78 3.52 -10.22 -9.64
CA ALA A 78 3.26 -11.66 -9.50
C ALA A 78 1.76 -11.97 -9.64
N PRO A 79 1.38 -13.23 -9.98
CA PRO A 79 0.00 -13.68 -9.86
C PRO A 79 -0.51 -13.41 -8.44
N GLN A 80 -1.68 -12.78 -8.32
CA GLN A 80 -2.28 -12.39 -7.03
C GLN A 80 -2.75 -13.62 -6.24
N THR A 81 -1.78 -14.34 -5.69
CA THR A 81 -2.06 -15.47 -4.81
C THR A 81 -2.65 -14.98 -3.50
N LYS A 82 -3.39 -15.87 -2.83
CA LYS A 82 -3.91 -15.62 -1.48
C LYS A 82 -2.79 -15.21 -0.52
N THR A 83 -1.60 -15.81 -0.62
CA THR A 83 -0.45 -15.52 0.23
C THR A 83 0.03 -14.08 0.09
N ILE A 84 0.21 -13.60 -1.15
CA ILE A 84 0.69 -12.23 -1.40
C ILE A 84 -0.38 -11.21 -0.94
N THR A 85 -1.65 -11.53 -1.15
CA THR A 85 -2.78 -10.71 -0.67
C THR A 85 -2.77 -10.62 0.86
N SER A 86 -2.63 -11.75 1.57
CA SER A 86 -2.57 -11.76 3.04
C SER A 86 -1.34 -11.03 3.59
N LEU A 87 -0.19 -11.13 2.92
CA LEU A 87 1.01 -10.37 3.29
C LEU A 87 0.75 -8.87 3.19
N TYR A 88 0.15 -8.41 2.09
CA TYR A 88 -0.18 -7.00 1.89
C TYR A 88 -1.17 -6.49 2.94
N GLN A 89 -2.22 -7.24 3.26
CA GLN A 89 -3.14 -6.91 4.36
C GLN A 89 -2.42 -6.82 5.71
N PHE A 90 -1.52 -7.76 6.00
CA PHE A 90 -0.77 -7.76 7.25
C PHE A 90 0.13 -6.51 7.38
N VAL A 91 0.80 -6.13 6.29
CA VAL A 91 1.59 -4.88 6.24
C VAL A 91 0.71 -3.66 6.54
N LEU A 92 -0.47 -3.56 5.93
CA LEU A 92 -1.37 -2.43 6.16
C LEU A 92 -1.91 -2.40 7.60
N ARG A 93 -2.32 -3.53 8.16
CA ARG A 93 -2.76 -3.61 9.57
C ARG A 93 -1.65 -3.14 10.52
N LYS A 94 -0.40 -3.53 10.24
CA LYS A 94 0.75 -3.09 11.04
C LYS A 94 1.09 -1.60 10.86
N ALA A 95 0.93 -1.06 9.66
CA ALA A 95 1.10 0.36 9.39
C ALA A 95 0.08 1.20 10.17
N ILE A 96 -1.20 0.80 10.16
CA ILE A 96 -2.27 1.45 10.95
C ILE A 96 -1.93 1.44 12.44
N ALA A 97 -1.54 0.28 12.98
CA ALA A 97 -1.15 0.16 14.39
C ALA A 97 0.07 1.02 14.74
N SER A 98 1.07 1.08 13.85
CA SER A 98 2.26 1.90 14.01
C SER A 98 1.92 3.38 14.03
N LEU A 99 1.12 3.85 13.07
CA LEU A 99 0.68 5.24 13.00
C LEU A 99 -0.09 5.64 14.26
N PHE A 100 -1.06 4.80 14.70
CA PHE A 100 -1.78 5.04 15.94
C PHE A 100 -0.85 5.19 17.15
N LEU A 101 0.15 4.31 17.29
CA LEU A 101 1.11 4.39 18.39
C LEU A 101 1.96 5.66 18.33
N LEU A 102 2.40 6.07 17.13
CA LEU A 102 3.21 7.26 16.95
C LEU A 102 2.43 8.53 17.30
N VAL A 103 1.19 8.66 16.84
CA VAL A 103 0.36 9.84 17.14
C VAL A 103 -0.08 9.88 18.60
N SER A 104 -0.48 8.75 19.18
CA SER A 104 -0.93 8.68 20.58
C SER A 104 0.17 9.01 21.59
N LYS A 105 1.43 8.78 21.21
CA LYS A 105 2.61 9.12 22.01
C LYS A 105 3.21 10.49 21.67
N ASN A 106 2.62 11.26 20.75
CA ASN A 106 3.16 12.53 20.24
C ASN A 106 4.62 12.39 19.75
N ILE A 107 4.96 11.27 19.10
CA ILE A 107 6.31 11.02 18.55
C ILE A 107 6.48 11.74 17.21
N ILE A 108 5.39 11.85 16.44
CA ILE A 108 5.34 12.55 15.16
C ILE A 108 4.39 13.75 15.27
N ASP A 109 4.61 14.75 14.44
CA ASP A 109 3.71 15.90 14.34
C ASP A 109 2.49 15.61 13.45
N GLY A 110 1.60 16.61 13.33
CA GLY A 110 0.38 16.49 12.55
C GLY A 110 0.62 16.38 11.04
N GLU A 111 1.71 16.95 10.50
CA GLU A 111 2.03 16.90 9.08
C GLU A 111 2.52 15.50 8.69
N GLN A 112 3.43 14.95 9.49
CA GLN A 112 3.91 13.57 9.34
C GLN A 112 2.78 12.56 9.53
N ALA A 113 1.88 12.78 10.50
CA ALA A 113 0.71 11.93 10.69
C ALA A 113 -0.20 11.94 9.46
N ASP A 114 -0.40 13.11 8.84
CA ASP A 114 -1.23 13.26 7.64
C ASP A 114 -0.62 12.55 6.43
N GLU A 115 0.68 12.70 6.18
CA GLU A 115 1.34 12.03 5.06
C GLU A 115 1.24 10.49 5.20
N TYR A 116 1.51 9.98 6.39
CA TYR A 116 1.43 8.56 6.68
C TYR A 116 -0.02 8.04 6.51
N PHE A 117 -0.98 8.79 7.04
CA PHE A 117 -2.40 8.46 6.94
C PHE A 117 -2.87 8.42 5.48
N LEU A 118 -2.52 9.43 4.69
CA LEU A 118 -2.85 9.50 3.25
C LEU A 118 -2.26 8.33 2.48
N SER A 119 -1.03 7.94 2.79
CA SER A 119 -0.38 6.81 2.15
C SER A 119 -1.12 5.50 2.44
N ILE A 120 -1.48 5.22 3.71
CA ILE A 120 -2.28 4.04 4.08
C ILE A 120 -3.65 4.08 3.39
N GLN A 121 -4.31 5.25 3.40
CA GLN A 121 -5.61 5.46 2.79
C GLN A 121 -5.60 5.17 1.29
N TYR A 122 -4.58 5.67 0.58
CA TYR A 122 -4.39 5.43 -0.83
C TYR A 122 -4.25 3.94 -1.13
N GLN A 123 -3.47 3.22 -0.33
CA GLN A 123 -3.28 1.78 -0.50
C GLN A 123 -4.55 0.98 -0.24
N LEU A 124 -5.34 1.35 0.77
CA LEU A 124 -6.65 0.74 1.01
C LEU A 124 -7.61 0.97 -0.17
N ARG A 125 -7.59 2.16 -0.78
CA ARG A 125 -8.39 2.46 -1.97
C ARG A 125 -7.88 1.76 -3.22
N ALA A 126 -6.57 1.72 -3.43
CA ALA A 126 -5.94 1.03 -4.55
C ALA A 126 -6.19 -0.49 -4.47
N GLY A 127 -5.99 -1.08 -3.29
CA GLY A 127 -6.32 -2.48 -3.03
C GLY A 127 -7.81 -2.79 -3.22
N ALA A 128 -8.71 -1.85 -2.90
CA ALA A 128 -10.13 -1.98 -3.19
C ALA A 128 -10.47 -1.80 -4.68
N ALA A 129 -9.78 -0.89 -5.39
CA ALA A 129 -9.97 -0.59 -6.81
C ALA A 129 -9.36 -1.65 -7.75
N CYS A 130 -8.34 -2.39 -7.31
CA CYS A 130 -7.75 -3.52 -8.03
C CYS A 130 -8.68 -4.74 -8.16
N GLY A 131 -9.88 -4.71 -7.56
CA GLY A 131 -10.92 -5.70 -7.78
C GLY A 131 -10.62 -7.06 -7.14
N VAL A 132 -11.21 -7.31 -5.97
CA VAL A 132 -11.55 -8.67 -5.56
C VAL A 132 -13.01 -8.73 -5.09
N ASN A 133 -13.92 -8.38 -6.00
CA ASN A 133 -15.18 -9.13 -6.12
C ASN A 133 -14.95 -10.51 -6.79
N SER A 134 -13.70 -10.86 -7.10
CA SER A 134 -13.24 -12.14 -7.63
C SER A 134 -12.43 -12.95 -6.59
N HIS A 135 -13.12 -13.49 -5.58
CA HIS A 135 -12.75 -14.74 -4.91
C HIS A 135 -11.57 -14.81 -3.91
N SER A 136 -10.81 -13.75 -3.59
CA SER A 136 -9.63 -13.90 -2.69
C SER A 136 -9.45 -12.89 -1.55
N CYS A 137 -10.25 -11.84 -1.42
CA CYS A 137 -10.13 -10.86 -0.34
C CYS A 137 -11.53 -10.35 0.02
N ARG A 138 -12.02 -10.67 1.22
CA ARG A 138 -13.37 -10.24 1.62
C ARG A 138 -13.36 -8.73 1.83
N ALA A 139 -14.32 -8.03 1.23
CA ALA A 139 -14.57 -6.61 1.48
C ALA A 139 -14.69 -6.26 2.98
N GLU A 140 -15.04 -7.25 3.82
CA GLU A 140 -15.12 -7.17 5.29
C GLU A 140 -13.78 -6.75 5.94
N ASP A 141 -12.64 -7.31 5.51
CA ASP A 141 -11.32 -6.98 6.07
C ASP A 141 -10.92 -5.53 5.79
N SER A 142 -11.30 -5.01 4.62
CA SER A 142 -11.03 -3.62 4.23
C SER A 142 -11.85 -2.64 5.06
N VAL A 143 -13.11 -2.98 5.38
CA VAL A 143 -13.96 -2.17 6.26
C VAL A 143 -13.36 -2.08 7.65
N GLU A 144 -12.94 -3.21 8.24
CA GLU A 144 -12.30 -3.22 9.57
C GLU A 144 -11.01 -2.38 9.60
N MET A 145 -10.20 -2.46 8.54
CA MET A 145 -8.97 -1.66 8.45
C MET A 145 -9.27 -0.16 8.34
N ILE A 146 -10.26 0.23 7.52
CA ILE A 146 -10.71 1.62 7.43
C ILE A 146 -11.23 2.09 8.79
N ASP A 147 -11.98 1.26 9.49
CA ASP A 147 -12.54 1.59 10.80
C ASP A 147 -11.48 1.77 11.86
N SER A 148 -10.42 0.95 11.80
CA SER A 148 -9.27 1.06 12.69
C SER A 148 -8.52 2.40 12.52
N MET A 149 -8.59 3.03 11.35
CA MET A 149 -7.99 4.36 11.13
C MET A 149 -8.77 5.51 11.78
N THR A 150 -10.03 5.30 12.19
CA THR A 150 -10.86 6.28 12.93
C THR A 150 -10.16 6.80 14.17
N ALA A 151 -9.56 5.89 14.96
CA ALA A 151 -8.91 6.24 16.21
C ALA A 151 -7.70 7.17 16.00
N ILE A 152 -7.03 7.07 14.84
CA ILE A 152 -5.90 7.94 14.49
C ILE A 152 -6.39 9.36 14.24
N ALA A 153 -7.42 9.50 13.41
CA ALA A 153 -8.01 10.80 13.08
C ALA A 153 -8.60 11.50 14.32
N GLN A 154 -9.15 10.70 15.24
CA GLN A 154 -9.53 11.16 16.56
C GLN A 154 -8.30 11.66 17.34
N VAL A 155 -7.27 10.86 17.58
CA VAL A 155 -6.09 11.34 18.32
C VAL A 155 -5.51 12.64 17.73
N CYS A 156 -5.48 12.76 16.40
CA CYS A 156 -5.02 13.94 15.69
C CYS A 156 -6.00 15.13 15.67
N LYS A 157 -7.27 14.94 16.09
CA LYS A 157 -8.35 15.95 16.00
C LYS A 157 -8.50 16.54 14.58
N SER A 158 -8.44 15.68 13.56
CA SER A 158 -8.45 16.09 12.16
C SER A 158 -9.76 15.73 11.46
N GLU A 159 -10.63 16.71 11.24
CA GLU A 159 -11.86 16.53 10.47
C GLU A 159 -11.58 16.04 9.04
N ARG A 160 -10.50 16.54 8.42
CA ARG A 160 -10.08 16.13 7.08
C ARG A 160 -9.76 14.64 6.99
N MET A 161 -9.04 14.08 7.97
CA MET A 161 -8.76 12.63 8.01
C MET A 161 -10.06 11.82 8.09
N LEU A 162 -11.06 12.32 8.80
CA LEU A 162 -12.38 11.69 8.93
C LEU A 162 -13.17 11.73 7.63
N GLU A 163 -13.15 12.88 6.94
CA GLU A 163 -13.73 13.00 5.59
C GLU A 163 -13.08 12.02 4.61
N LEU A 164 -11.75 11.88 4.65
CA LEU A 164 -11.02 10.94 3.81
C LEU A 164 -11.42 9.48 4.06
N LEU A 165 -11.59 9.06 5.32
CA LEU A 165 -12.06 7.70 5.64
C LEU A 165 -13.49 7.45 5.17
N SER A 166 -14.36 8.46 5.31
CA SER A 166 -15.74 8.37 4.82
C SER A 166 -15.79 8.11 3.31
N SER A 167 -14.85 8.69 2.54
CA SER A 167 -14.72 8.47 1.10
C SER A 167 -14.19 7.08 0.73
N CYS A 168 -13.46 6.40 1.63
CA CYS A 168 -12.96 5.05 1.41
C CYS A 168 -14.02 3.97 1.52
N ARG A 169 -15.05 4.18 2.36
CA ARG A 169 -16.14 3.22 2.54
C ARG A 169 -17.08 3.10 1.33
N HIS A 170 -16.95 3.97 0.31
CA HIS A 170 -17.77 3.92 -0.90
C HIS A 170 -17.00 4.20 -2.20
N PRO A 171 -16.60 3.17 -2.96
CA PRO A 171 -16.30 3.33 -4.38
C PRO A 171 -17.62 3.40 -5.17
N GLY A 172 -18.28 4.57 -5.14
CA GLY A 172 -19.32 4.94 -6.09
C GLY A 172 -20.77 4.89 -5.59
N ARG A 173 -21.53 5.94 -5.99
CA ARG A 173 -23.00 6.07 -6.11
C ARG A 173 -23.83 6.67 -4.97
N ASP A 174 -23.29 6.96 -3.78
CA ASP A 174 -24.06 7.71 -2.79
C ASP A 174 -23.19 8.70 -2.01
N ASN A 175 -23.24 9.97 -2.41
CA ASN A 175 -22.49 11.05 -1.75
C ASN A 175 -23.04 11.37 -0.35
N GLU A 176 -24.26 10.93 0.00
CA GLU A 176 -24.84 11.19 1.33
C GLU A 176 -24.36 10.20 2.39
N LEU A 177 -24.02 8.97 2.02
CA LEU A 177 -23.67 7.92 2.98
C LEU A 177 -22.33 8.18 3.72
N PRO A 178 -21.26 8.66 3.05
CA PRO A 178 -20.06 9.18 3.72
C PRO A 178 -20.40 10.28 4.74
N ARG A 179 -21.31 11.19 4.40
CA ARG A 179 -21.76 12.26 5.29
C ARG A 179 -22.60 11.75 6.46
N LYS A 180 -23.45 10.74 6.28
CA LYS A 180 -24.21 10.09 7.37
C LYS A 180 -23.30 9.33 8.33
N LEU A 181 -22.27 8.65 7.81
CA LEU A 181 -21.26 7.97 8.63
C LEU A 181 -20.34 8.96 9.36
N TYR A 182 -19.95 10.07 8.68
CA TYR A 182 -19.33 11.24 9.31
C TYR A 182 -20.18 11.72 10.49
N VAL A 183 -21.47 11.96 10.24
CA VAL A 183 -22.39 12.42 11.29
C VAL A 183 -22.56 11.42 12.44
N ALA A 184 -22.67 10.13 12.14
CA ALA A 184 -22.93 9.09 13.14
C ALA A 184 -21.73 8.79 14.03
N ASN A 185 -20.50 8.88 13.51
CA ASN A 185 -19.30 8.47 14.24
C ASN A 185 -18.38 9.65 14.59
N PHE A 186 -18.62 10.84 14.03
CA PHE A 186 -17.62 11.92 14.03
C PHE A 186 -18.16 13.34 14.27
N LYS A 187 -19.47 13.60 14.20
CA LYS A 187 -20.05 14.96 14.39
C LYS A 187 -20.08 15.48 15.83
N ASN A 188 -19.95 14.59 16.82
CA ASN A 188 -20.03 14.97 18.24
C ASN A 188 -18.66 15.13 18.90
N TRP A 189 -17.64 15.36 18.08
CA TRP A 189 -16.31 15.75 18.51
C TRP A 189 -16.13 17.25 18.40
#